data_AF-A0A9P8EJW0-F1
#
_entry.id   AF-A0A9P8EJW0-F1
#
_cell.length_a   1.000
_cell.length_b   1.000
_cell.length_c   1.000
_cell.angle_alpha   90.00
_cell.angle_beta   90.00
_cell.angle_gamma   90.00
#
_symmetry.space_group_name_H-M   'P 1'
#
loop_
_entity.id
_entity.type
_entity.pdbx_description
1 polymer ?
#
loop_
_entity_poly.entity_id
_entity_poly.type
_entity_poly.pdbx_seq_one_letter_code
_entity_poly.pdbx_strand_id
1 'polypeptide(L)'
;MFQIPRPWHMVVSISALLCAIQISTAQQFLAVNWSSTTYGPDGPWNAITINVGGNQNSSNIASEQVSVDLLVGSYYASYIPSSSACRPYGPRCGTGGEWDPDTSVPSSSPPNIWDAPSAINITGIVYPAAVIIGSAEKQQTIYDVDIATIDIFSVEYPNQKTTAPELGFFALNSGNDQGAQALNYNKDGADPWIVAGALYNQSIIPSYSYGLHIGSAALDYGGSLILGGYDKGRAIGPYTSYAGYSAMLLDISINVETGSSPFPFGNASGLLMNILGQPDSLIVKVNPMPPGLHLPAQTCSALAEKLPIYFDQTTQYYLWNTSDPSYETIINSPAYLGFHFTPAPGDDANVTIKVPFKLLNLTLTSPVVSSSVQYFPCMPFNMPRGDQWRLGRAFLQGAFLGYNNQTNTMWLAQAPGPGASNQGLGFQPQNMSSGATTLDISYDQALFARSWSNHWTPLNDSKLSGSNTTSPTTTPNSSNTHYNTGLSGGAIAGIVVGVIAGVALIVAIIIYLTRRKKRTFQPVSHGSSDASSNMQHKQEHASERDAYAAELPYDHQVQEMPPHAISKELPVPEQTHELDST
;
A
#
# COMPACT_ATOMS: atom_id res chain seq x y z
N MET A 1 10.80 -71.70 48.08
CA MET A 1 9.33 -71.69 48.01
C MET A 1 8.89 -70.22 48.02
N PHE A 2 8.27 -69.82 46.91
CA PHE A 2 7.57 -68.57 46.58
C PHE A 2 8.30 -67.20 46.52
N GLN A 3 8.33 -66.72 45.27
CA GLN A 3 8.70 -65.41 44.73
C GLN A 3 7.51 -64.41 44.76
N ILE A 4 7.77 -63.23 44.16
CA ILE A 4 6.90 -62.29 43.42
C ILE A 4 6.37 -61.09 44.27
N PRO A 5 6.23 -59.85 43.74
CA PRO A 5 7.25 -58.92 43.22
C PRO A 5 7.02 -57.44 43.65
N ARG A 6 7.95 -56.54 43.28
CA ARG A 6 7.70 -55.10 43.16
C ARG A 6 6.74 -54.78 41.99
N PRO A 7 6.03 -53.66 42.05
CA PRO A 7 6.12 -52.75 40.91
C PRO A 7 6.26 -51.27 41.32
N TRP A 8 7.38 -50.69 40.93
CA TRP A 8 7.43 -49.33 40.39
C TRP A 8 6.57 -49.32 39.13
N HIS A 9 5.50 -48.54 39.04
CA HIS A 9 4.87 -48.03 37.80
C HIS A 9 3.58 -47.26 38.18
N MET A 10 3.70 -46.10 38.83
CA MET A 10 2.53 -45.23 39.07
C MET A 10 2.90 -43.74 39.23
N VAL A 11 3.89 -43.26 38.46
CA VAL A 11 4.21 -41.81 38.40
C VAL A 11 4.28 -41.28 36.97
N VAL A 12 4.13 -42.12 35.94
CA VAL A 12 4.30 -41.68 34.53
C VAL A 12 3.01 -41.14 33.89
N SER A 13 1.85 -41.28 34.53
CA SER A 13 0.57 -40.96 33.85
C SER A 13 -0.01 -39.57 34.15
N ILE A 14 0.70 -38.68 34.85
CA ILE A 14 0.28 -37.27 35.01
C ILE A 14 1.15 -36.32 34.15
N SER A 15 2.34 -36.74 33.72
CA SER A 15 3.20 -35.94 32.83
C SER A 15 2.85 -36.07 31.34
N ALA A 16 2.03 -37.05 30.94
CA ALA A 16 1.63 -37.25 29.55
C ALA A 16 0.28 -36.58 29.18
N LEU A 17 -0.42 -36.00 30.16
CA LEU A 17 -1.66 -35.23 29.93
C LEU A 17 -1.45 -33.69 30.01
N LEU A 18 -0.18 -33.26 29.95
CA LEU A 18 0.23 -31.89 29.61
C LEU A 18 0.68 -31.81 28.14
N CYS A 19 0.26 -32.78 27.32
CA CYS A 19 0.46 -32.75 25.88
C CYS A 19 -0.45 -31.68 25.26
N ALA A 20 0.16 -30.56 24.92
CA ALA A 20 -0.24 -29.65 23.84
C ALA A 20 -1.71 -29.20 23.83
N ILE A 21 -2.09 -28.36 24.77
CA ILE A 21 -2.80 -27.15 24.33
C ILE A 21 -1.70 -26.23 23.81
N GLN A 22 -1.21 -26.49 22.60
CA GLN A 22 -0.79 -25.35 21.79
C GLN A 22 -2.07 -24.54 21.66
N ILE A 23 -2.16 -23.43 22.39
CA ILE A 23 -3.05 -22.37 21.99
C ILE A 23 -2.52 -21.99 20.61
N SER A 24 -3.06 -22.59 19.54
CA SER A 24 -2.81 -22.03 18.22
C SER A 24 -3.46 -20.66 18.29
N THR A 25 -2.62 -19.65 18.50
CA THR A 25 -3.07 -18.28 18.34
C THR A 25 -3.59 -18.21 16.91
N ALA A 26 -4.89 -17.96 16.75
CA ALA A 26 -5.48 -17.87 15.42
C ALA A 26 -4.66 -16.87 14.60
N GLN A 27 -4.29 -17.26 13.38
CA GLN A 27 -3.61 -16.38 12.45
C GLN A 27 -4.33 -15.04 12.39
N GLN A 28 -3.56 -13.97 12.52
CA GLN A 28 -4.10 -12.62 12.52
C GLN A 28 -3.12 -11.71 11.80
N PHE A 29 -3.67 -10.69 11.15
CA PHE A 29 -2.92 -9.60 10.55
C PHE A 29 -1.78 -9.11 11.46
N LEU A 30 -0.79 -8.51 10.83
CA LEU A 30 0.33 -7.86 11.51
C LEU A 30 0.40 -6.40 11.06
N ALA A 31 0.11 -5.48 11.98
CA ALA A 31 0.33 -4.06 11.76
C ALA A 31 1.83 -3.75 11.88
N VAL A 32 2.36 -2.94 10.97
CA VAL A 32 3.78 -2.57 10.92
C VAL A 32 3.99 -1.18 11.53
N ASN A 33 5.03 -1.05 12.37
CA ASN A 33 5.42 0.24 12.93
C ASN A 33 6.01 1.19 11.87
N TRP A 34 5.68 2.46 12.03
CA TRP A 34 6.22 3.55 11.23
C TRP A 34 7.29 4.31 12.01
N SER A 35 8.31 4.78 11.31
CA SER A 35 9.35 5.62 11.88
C SER A 35 8.79 6.96 12.34
N SER A 36 9.38 7.51 13.41
CA SER A 36 9.16 8.89 13.81
C SER A 36 9.96 9.89 12.96
N THR A 37 10.86 9.39 12.11
CA THR A 37 11.70 10.19 11.22
C THR A 37 11.11 10.17 9.82
N THR A 38 11.24 11.29 9.12
CA THR A 38 10.78 11.45 7.74
C THR A 38 11.97 11.65 6.81
N TYR A 39 11.88 11.13 5.59
CA TYR A 39 13.01 11.02 4.67
C TYR A 39 12.71 11.57 3.28
N GLY A 40 13.75 11.73 2.47
CA GLY A 40 13.66 12.04 1.04
C GLY A 40 13.81 13.53 0.74
N PRO A 41 14.75 13.92 -0.14
CA PRO A 41 14.94 15.31 -0.52
C PRO A 41 13.87 15.82 -1.50
N ASP A 42 12.99 14.94 -1.94
CA ASP A 42 11.80 15.18 -2.76
C ASP A 42 10.51 14.90 -1.97
N GLY A 43 10.58 14.92 -0.64
CA GLY A 43 9.48 14.60 0.26
C GLY A 43 9.00 15.81 1.08
N PRO A 44 8.81 15.64 2.41
CA PRO A 44 9.19 14.48 3.22
C PRO A 44 8.29 13.25 3.04
N TRP A 45 8.83 12.06 3.28
CA TRP A 45 8.13 10.77 3.19
C TRP A 45 8.17 10.00 4.51
N ASN A 46 7.06 9.34 4.85
CA ASN A 46 6.99 8.40 5.95
C ASN A 46 7.74 7.10 5.58
N ALA A 47 8.42 6.51 6.55
CA ALA A 47 9.10 5.21 6.42
C ALA A 47 8.59 4.22 7.48
N ILE A 48 8.74 2.92 7.23
CA ILE A 48 8.53 1.89 8.25
C ILE A 48 9.84 1.57 8.95
N THR A 49 9.78 1.03 10.17
CA THR A 49 10.97 0.55 10.89
C THR A 49 10.89 -0.97 11.05
N ILE A 50 11.98 -1.67 10.73
CA ILE A 50 12.17 -3.09 11.02
C ILE A 50 13.52 -3.30 11.70
N ASN A 51 13.69 -4.43 12.39
CA ASN A 51 15.01 -4.84 12.86
C ASN A 51 15.50 -6.04 12.05
N VAL A 52 16.75 -6.00 11.59
CA VAL A 52 17.34 -7.03 10.72
C VAL A 52 18.66 -7.50 11.29
N GLY A 53 18.92 -8.80 11.22
CA GLY A 53 20.17 -9.41 11.66
C GLY A 53 19.96 -10.68 12.47
N GLY A 54 21.01 -11.49 12.53
CA GLY A 54 20.97 -12.84 13.09
C GLY A 54 20.30 -13.87 12.19
N ASN A 55 20.31 -15.11 12.64
CA ASN A 55 19.72 -16.27 11.98
C ASN A 55 19.04 -17.20 13.02
N GLN A 56 18.50 -18.32 12.57
CA GLN A 56 17.76 -19.26 13.42
C GLN A 56 18.59 -19.93 14.53
N ASN A 57 19.93 -19.90 14.40
CA ASN A 57 20.86 -20.41 15.40
C ASN A 57 21.39 -19.31 16.35
N SER A 58 20.97 -18.05 16.18
CA SER A 58 21.40 -16.94 17.03
C SER A 58 21.02 -17.17 18.49
N SER A 59 22.02 -17.13 19.37
CA SER A 59 21.83 -17.31 20.82
C SER A 59 21.20 -16.09 21.49
N ASN A 60 21.40 -14.89 20.92
CA ASN A 60 20.76 -13.65 21.35
C ASN A 60 20.50 -12.73 20.14
N ILE A 61 19.45 -13.05 19.39
CA ILE A 61 19.09 -12.33 18.16
C ILE A 61 18.97 -10.81 18.36
N ALA A 62 18.47 -10.34 19.51
CA ALA A 62 18.32 -8.92 19.78
C ALA A 62 19.65 -8.16 19.79
N SER A 63 20.76 -8.82 20.13
CA SER A 63 22.11 -8.22 20.10
C SER A 63 22.76 -8.25 18.71
N GLU A 64 22.22 -9.04 17.80
CA GLU A 64 22.71 -9.20 16.42
C GLU A 64 21.90 -8.34 15.43
N GLN A 65 20.84 -7.66 15.91
CA GLN A 65 19.95 -6.86 15.09
C GLN A 65 20.30 -5.38 15.08
N VAL A 66 20.09 -4.78 13.91
CA VAL A 66 20.09 -3.34 13.68
C VAL A 66 18.70 -2.87 13.31
N SER A 67 18.29 -1.70 13.83
CA SER A 67 17.05 -1.05 13.41
C SER A 67 17.28 -0.27 12.14
N VAL A 68 16.43 -0.48 11.15
CA VAL A 68 16.48 0.21 9.85
C VAL A 68 15.10 0.72 9.47
N ASP A 69 15.09 1.94 8.94
CA ASP A 69 13.95 2.59 8.33
C ASP A 69 13.97 2.34 6.82
N LEU A 70 12.81 2.05 6.25
CA LEU A 70 12.66 1.69 4.84
C LEU A 70 11.47 2.41 4.22
N LEU A 71 11.65 2.93 3.00
CA LEU A 71 10.53 3.35 2.17
C LEU A 71 9.79 2.10 1.67
N VAL A 72 8.47 2.11 1.75
CA VAL A 72 7.66 0.99 1.28
C VAL A 72 7.63 0.99 -0.26
N GLY A 73 7.74 -0.17 -0.92
CA GLY A 73 7.38 -0.32 -2.33
C GLY A 73 8.36 -1.06 -3.27
N SER A 74 9.43 -1.71 -2.79
CA SER A 74 10.27 -2.52 -3.68
C SER A 74 9.58 -3.83 -4.09
N TYR A 75 10.21 -4.53 -5.03
CA TYR A 75 9.85 -5.87 -5.47
C TYR A 75 11.06 -6.81 -5.36
N TYR A 76 10.88 -8.13 -5.48
CA TYR A 76 11.88 -9.19 -5.27
C TYR A 76 12.44 -9.32 -3.84
N ALA A 77 13.00 -8.27 -3.27
CA ALA A 77 13.58 -8.27 -1.93
C ALA A 77 13.42 -6.92 -1.24
N SER A 78 13.60 -6.90 0.08
CA SER A 78 13.84 -5.64 0.78
C SER A 78 15.33 -5.30 0.65
N TYR A 79 15.64 -4.06 0.28
CA TYR A 79 17.00 -3.60 0.00
C TYR A 79 17.45 -2.67 1.11
N ILE A 80 18.61 -2.94 1.70
CA ILE A 80 19.17 -2.16 2.80
C ILE A 80 20.60 -1.72 2.44
N PRO A 81 20.96 -0.44 2.58
CA PRO A 81 22.33 0.02 2.36
C PRO A 81 23.33 -0.70 3.28
N SER A 82 24.46 -1.13 2.72
CA SER A 82 25.62 -1.55 3.52
C SER A 82 26.47 -0.35 3.93
N SER A 83 27.25 -0.51 4.99
CA SER A 83 28.19 0.54 5.43
C SER A 83 29.27 0.80 4.38
N SER A 84 29.64 -0.23 3.63
CA SER A 84 30.59 -0.15 2.53
C SER A 84 30.05 0.66 1.34
N ALA A 85 28.77 0.49 0.99
CA ALA A 85 28.11 1.21 -0.09
C ALA A 85 27.90 2.69 0.25
N CYS A 86 27.66 3.02 1.52
CA CYS A 86 27.46 4.41 1.95
C CYS A 86 28.75 5.22 2.12
N ARG A 87 29.87 4.56 2.44
CA ARG A 87 31.17 5.22 2.69
C ARG A 87 31.59 6.27 1.64
N PRO A 88 31.40 6.08 0.31
CA PRO A 88 31.78 7.08 -0.69
C PRO A 88 30.89 8.32 -0.74
N TYR A 89 29.67 8.26 -0.22
CA TYR A 89 28.63 9.29 -0.39
C TYR A 89 28.48 10.22 0.83
N GLY A 90 29.26 9.99 1.89
CA GLY A 90 29.27 10.83 3.08
C GLY A 90 28.13 10.53 4.05
N PRO A 91 27.94 11.38 5.08
CA PRO A 91 27.17 11.06 6.29
C PRO A 91 25.66 10.98 6.11
N ARG A 92 25.16 11.25 4.90
CA ARG A 92 23.72 11.29 4.62
C ARG A 92 23.18 9.96 4.11
N CYS A 93 24.01 9.19 3.42
CA CYS A 93 23.66 7.82 3.05
C CYS A 93 23.47 6.99 4.32
N GLY A 94 22.47 6.10 4.32
CA GLY A 94 22.27 5.17 5.44
C GLY A 94 21.83 5.83 6.74
N THR A 95 21.33 7.07 6.71
CA THR A 95 20.77 7.74 7.91
C THR A 95 19.47 7.09 8.40
N GLY A 96 18.77 6.33 7.54
CA GLY A 96 17.72 5.40 7.93
C GLY A 96 18.24 4.10 8.53
N GLY A 97 19.56 3.89 8.62
CA GLY A 97 20.17 2.65 9.08
C GLY A 97 20.85 1.90 7.94
N GLU A 98 21.92 1.20 8.31
CA GLU A 98 22.73 0.36 7.44
C GLU A 98 22.72 -1.07 7.99
N TRP A 99 22.87 -2.06 7.11
CA TRP A 99 22.99 -3.45 7.51
C TRP A 99 24.09 -4.13 6.72
N ASP A 100 25.03 -4.73 7.44
CA ASP A 100 26.07 -5.58 6.87
C ASP A 100 25.73 -7.05 7.18
N PRO A 101 25.57 -7.91 6.16
CA PRO A 101 25.13 -9.29 6.35
C PRO A 101 26.23 -10.18 6.92
N ASP A 102 25.82 -11.29 7.55
CA ASP A 102 26.74 -12.40 7.84
C ASP A 102 27.16 -13.06 6.51
N THR A 103 28.42 -12.89 6.11
CA THR A 103 28.92 -13.42 4.84
C THR A 103 29.26 -14.91 4.89
N SER A 104 29.12 -15.56 6.05
CA SER A 104 29.33 -17.00 6.18
C SER A 104 28.13 -17.84 5.72
N VAL A 105 26.94 -17.23 5.57
CA VAL A 105 25.75 -17.92 5.04
C VAL A 105 25.69 -17.86 3.51
N PRO A 106 25.02 -18.83 2.85
CA PRO A 106 24.87 -18.81 1.39
C PRO A 106 24.19 -17.54 0.90
N SER A 107 24.74 -16.97 -0.16
CA SER A 107 24.19 -15.79 -0.84
C SER A 107 23.70 -16.13 -2.24
N SER A 108 22.74 -15.36 -2.76
CA SER A 108 22.31 -15.44 -4.15
C SER A 108 22.46 -14.10 -4.86
N SER A 109 22.69 -14.14 -6.18
CA SER A 109 22.66 -12.94 -7.02
C SER A 109 21.19 -12.60 -7.33
N PRO A 110 20.66 -11.47 -6.84
CA PRO A 110 19.32 -11.04 -7.19
C PRO A 110 19.25 -10.56 -8.64
N PRO A 111 18.04 -10.45 -9.21
CA PRO A 111 17.83 -9.57 -10.35
C PRO A 111 18.11 -8.10 -9.94
N ASN A 112 18.80 -7.37 -10.81
CA ASN A 112 18.98 -5.92 -10.63
C ASN A 112 17.60 -5.23 -10.62
N ILE A 113 17.36 -4.35 -9.66
CA ILE A 113 16.20 -3.46 -9.73
C ILE A 113 16.58 -2.24 -10.54
N TRP A 114 15.85 -2.08 -11.65
CA TRP A 114 15.83 -0.88 -12.46
C TRP A 114 14.41 -0.34 -12.48
N ASP A 115 14.20 0.78 -11.78
CA ASP A 115 12.99 1.57 -11.93
C ASP A 115 13.30 2.82 -12.75
N ALA A 116 13.09 2.73 -14.06
CA ALA A 116 13.42 3.80 -15.01
C ALA A 116 12.84 5.18 -14.64
N PRO A 117 11.61 5.32 -14.11
CA PRO A 117 11.07 6.65 -13.76
C PRO A 117 11.76 7.32 -12.58
N SER A 118 12.32 6.53 -11.65
CA SER A 118 13.02 7.06 -10.47
C SER A 118 14.54 7.11 -10.67
N ALA A 119 15.04 6.60 -11.81
CA ALA A 119 16.46 6.35 -12.07
C ALA A 119 17.18 5.70 -10.87
N ILE A 120 16.45 4.85 -10.14
CA ILE A 120 16.98 4.09 -9.02
C ILE A 120 17.71 2.88 -9.61
N ASN A 121 19.02 2.86 -9.45
CA ASN A 121 19.86 1.72 -9.77
C ASN A 121 20.32 1.09 -8.46
N ILE A 122 19.80 -0.10 -8.18
CA ILE A 122 20.17 -0.90 -7.02
C ILE A 122 20.78 -2.20 -7.51
N THR A 123 22.05 -2.39 -7.18
CA THR A 123 22.70 -3.70 -7.26
C THR A 123 23.02 -4.16 -5.85
N GLY A 124 22.71 -5.41 -5.56
CA GLY A 124 22.94 -5.98 -4.25
C GLY A 124 23.14 -7.48 -4.31
N ILE A 125 23.43 -8.05 -3.16
CA ILE A 125 23.51 -9.50 -2.94
C ILE A 125 22.46 -9.87 -1.90
N VAL A 126 21.75 -10.97 -2.11
CA VAL A 126 20.72 -11.43 -1.19
C VAL A 126 21.34 -12.38 -0.18
N TYR A 127 21.04 -12.12 1.10
CA TYR A 127 21.41 -12.94 2.23
C TYR A 127 20.15 -13.30 3.04
N PRO A 128 20.05 -14.56 3.51
CA PRO A 128 19.01 -14.93 4.45
C PRO A 128 19.30 -14.29 5.81
N ALA A 129 18.31 -13.62 6.39
CA ALA A 129 18.41 -12.97 7.68
C ALA A 129 17.16 -13.21 8.53
N ALA A 130 17.29 -12.95 9.82
CA ALA A 130 16.14 -12.81 10.69
C ALA A 130 15.64 -11.35 10.70
N VAL A 131 14.32 -11.18 10.73
CA VAL A 131 13.65 -9.88 10.78
C VAL A 131 12.72 -9.85 11.99
N ILE A 132 12.76 -8.77 12.77
CA ILE A 132 11.70 -8.44 13.74
C ILE A 132 10.87 -7.29 13.17
N ILE A 133 9.56 -7.53 13.06
CA ILE A 133 8.59 -6.59 12.49
C ILE A 133 7.25 -6.68 13.24
N GLY A 134 6.56 -5.56 13.34
CA GLY A 134 5.22 -5.49 13.92
C GLY A 134 4.98 -4.17 14.63
N SER A 135 3.89 -4.11 15.38
CA SER A 135 3.57 -2.96 16.23
C SER A 135 4.21 -3.12 17.60
N ALA A 136 4.19 -2.06 18.44
CA ALA A 136 4.63 -2.18 19.83
C ALA A 136 3.85 -3.25 20.62
N GLU A 137 2.60 -3.51 20.24
CA GLU A 137 1.71 -4.49 20.89
C GLU A 137 1.93 -5.92 20.38
N LYS A 138 2.37 -6.07 19.13
CA LYS A 138 2.54 -7.37 18.46
C LYS A 138 3.75 -7.33 17.54
N GLN A 139 4.92 -7.64 18.10
CA GLN A 139 6.14 -7.93 17.34
C GLN A 139 6.19 -9.40 16.93
N GLN A 140 6.79 -9.68 15.79
CA GLN A 140 7.03 -11.03 15.27
C GLN A 140 8.48 -11.15 14.82
N THR A 141 9.13 -12.22 15.23
CA THR A 141 10.44 -12.61 14.72
C THR A 141 10.24 -13.65 13.64
N ILE A 142 10.77 -13.40 12.46
CA ILE A 142 10.78 -14.33 11.34
C ILE A 142 12.21 -14.60 10.91
N TYR A 143 12.50 -15.85 10.60
CA TYR A 143 13.81 -16.32 10.14
C TYR A 143 13.78 -16.66 8.66
N ASP A 144 14.96 -16.78 8.05
CA ASP A 144 15.15 -17.10 6.62
C ASP A 144 14.40 -16.16 5.67
N VAL A 145 14.46 -14.85 5.96
CA VAL A 145 13.94 -13.82 5.07
C VAL A 145 15.05 -13.36 4.13
N ASP A 146 14.75 -13.26 2.85
CA ASP A 146 15.69 -12.76 1.87
C ASP A 146 15.76 -11.24 1.90
N ILE A 147 16.92 -10.74 2.31
CA ILE A 147 17.24 -9.32 2.39
C ILE A 147 18.43 -9.04 1.48
N ALA A 148 18.28 -8.06 0.60
CA ALA A 148 19.36 -7.61 -0.27
C ALA A 148 20.20 -6.55 0.44
N THR A 149 21.48 -6.84 0.65
CA THR A 149 22.46 -5.79 0.96
C THR A 149 22.76 -5.02 -0.33
N ILE A 150 22.78 -3.70 -0.26
CA ILE A 150 23.08 -2.86 -1.43
C ILE A 150 24.59 -2.62 -1.49
N ASP A 151 25.20 -2.95 -2.63
CA ASP A 151 26.62 -2.73 -2.92
C ASP A 151 26.83 -1.44 -3.72
N ILE A 152 25.89 -1.15 -4.64
CA ILE A 152 25.84 0.10 -5.39
C ILE A 152 24.44 0.65 -5.27
N PHE A 153 24.34 1.85 -4.70
CA PHE A 153 23.09 2.58 -4.59
C PHE A 153 23.24 3.97 -5.17
N SER A 154 22.52 4.24 -6.25
CA SER A 154 22.45 5.58 -6.80
C SER A 154 21.02 5.94 -7.18
N VAL A 155 20.60 7.13 -6.76
CA VAL A 155 19.39 7.80 -7.23
C VAL A 155 19.84 9.01 -8.03
N GLU A 156 19.44 9.07 -9.29
CA GLU A 156 19.62 10.25 -10.13
C GLU A 156 18.34 11.09 -10.11
N TYR A 157 18.43 12.32 -9.60
CA TYR A 157 17.32 13.25 -9.64
C TYR A 157 17.18 13.90 -11.02
N PRO A 158 16.02 14.50 -11.36
CA PRO A 158 15.78 15.18 -12.64
C PRO A 158 16.84 16.21 -13.06
N ASN A 159 17.48 16.89 -12.10
CA ASN A 159 18.60 17.80 -12.37
C ASN A 159 19.94 17.09 -12.62
N GLN A 160 19.91 15.79 -12.93
CA GLN A 160 21.07 14.91 -13.17
C GLN A 160 22.01 14.80 -11.97
N LYS A 161 21.55 15.20 -10.78
CA LYS A 161 22.34 15.03 -9.57
C LYS A 161 22.16 13.61 -9.07
N THR A 162 23.25 12.85 -9.09
CA THR A 162 23.30 11.51 -8.50
C THR A 162 23.70 11.58 -7.03
N THR A 163 22.98 10.87 -6.17
CA THR A 163 23.35 10.70 -4.76
C THR A 163 23.02 9.28 -4.29
N ALA A 164 23.62 8.86 -3.18
CA ALA A 164 23.12 7.69 -2.46
C ALA A 164 21.97 8.13 -1.54
N PRO A 165 20.88 7.38 -1.49
CA PRO A 165 19.72 7.75 -0.70
C PRO A 165 19.96 7.51 0.79
N GLU A 166 19.08 8.12 1.58
CA GLU A 166 19.14 8.11 3.04
C GLU A 166 18.80 6.73 3.63
N LEU A 167 18.05 5.92 2.90
CA LEU A 167 17.48 4.67 3.38
C LEU A 167 17.16 3.71 2.23
N GLY A 168 16.89 2.45 2.60
CA GLY A 168 16.51 1.39 1.68
C GLY A 168 15.02 1.31 1.36
N PHE A 169 14.62 0.19 0.75
CA PHE A 169 13.23 -0.08 0.36
C PHE A 169 12.72 -1.41 0.91
N PHE A 170 11.48 -1.42 1.39
CA PHE A 170 10.78 -2.61 1.85
C PHE A 170 9.94 -3.23 0.73
N ALA A 171 10.11 -4.54 0.53
CA ALA A 171 9.38 -5.26 -0.51
C ALA A 171 7.93 -5.54 -0.09
N LEU A 172 7.01 -5.12 -0.95
CA LEU A 172 5.60 -5.53 -0.88
C LEU A 172 5.28 -6.65 -1.86
N ASN A 173 6.23 -7.00 -2.73
CA ASN A 173 5.98 -7.94 -3.81
C ASN A 173 7.22 -8.76 -4.16
N SER A 174 7.04 -10.02 -4.55
CA SER A 174 8.12 -10.84 -5.09
C SER A 174 8.27 -10.74 -6.62
N GLY A 175 7.39 -10.01 -7.32
CA GLY A 175 7.37 -9.87 -8.77
C GLY A 175 6.23 -10.65 -9.46
N ASN A 176 5.96 -10.32 -10.72
CA ASN A 176 4.80 -10.78 -11.49
C ASN A 176 4.68 -12.32 -11.60
N ASP A 177 5.80 -13.04 -11.61
CA ASP A 177 5.85 -14.49 -11.82
C ASP A 177 6.09 -15.30 -10.53
N GLN A 178 6.30 -14.63 -9.39
CA GLN A 178 6.70 -15.28 -8.13
C GLN A 178 5.57 -15.39 -7.10
N GLY A 179 4.51 -14.58 -7.25
CA GLY A 179 3.28 -14.73 -6.45
C GLY A 179 2.61 -16.10 -6.64
N ALA A 180 2.65 -16.65 -7.86
CA ALA A 180 2.19 -18.01 -8.15
C ALA A 180 3.15 -19.10 -7.66
N GLN A 181 4.43 -18.78 -7.43
CA GLN A 181 5.45 -19.74 -6.97
C GLN A 181 5.53 -19.82 -5.45
N ALA A 182 5.28 -18.72 -4.72
CA ALA A 182 5.13 -18.75 -3.26
C ALA A 182 3.94 -19.60 -2.78
N LEU A 183 2.93 -19.82 -3.65
CA LEU A 183 1.80 -20.71 -3.40
C LEU A 183 2.10 -22.17 -3.80
N ASN A 184 3.07 -22.40 -4.69
CA ASN A 184 3.51 -23.70 -5.17
C ASN A 184 4.84 -24.09 -4.51
N TYR A 185 4.71 -24.37 -3.21
CA TYR A 185 5.67 -24.92 -2.26
C TYR A 185 6.90 -25.63 -2.87
N ASN A 186 8.04 -24.93 -2.94
CA ASN A 186 9.35 -25.55 -2.80
C ASN A 186 10.37 -24.53 -2.25
N LYS A 187 10.78 -24.70 -0.98
CA LYS A 187 11.84 -23.88 -0.33
C LYS A 187 13.19 -24.03 -1.04
N ASP A 188 13.34 -25.09 -1.84
CA ASP A 188 14.54 -25.38 -2.64
C ASP A 188 14.54 -24.63 -4.00
N GLY A 189 13.54 -23.79 -4.27
CA GLY A 189 13.52 -22.90 -5.43
C GLY A 189 14.49 -21.72 -5.28
N ALA A 190 14.95 -21.18 -6.40
CA ALA A 190 15.93 -20.08 -6.46
C ALA A 190 15.33 -18.67 -6.17
N ASP A 191 14.08 -18.58 -5.70
CA ASP A 191 13.33 -17.32 -5.59
C ASP A 191 13.33 -16.74 -4.16
N PRO A 192 13.40 -15.39 -4.03
CA PRO A 192 13.51 -14.73 -2.73
C PRO A 192 12.22 -14.72 -1.89
N TRP A 193 12.36 -15.06 -0.61
CA TRP A 193 11.35 -15.01 0.43
C TRP A 193 11.26 -13.63 1.08
N ILE A 194 10.41 -12.75 0.55
CA ILE A 194 10.11 -11.47 1.19
C ILE A 194 9.38 -11.66 2.54
N VAL A 195 9.46 -10.64 3.41
CA VAL A 195 8.89 -10.63 4.77
C VAL A 195 7.44 -11.12 4.83
N ALA A 196 6.56 -10.61 3.96
CA ALA A 196 5.15 -11.00 3.95
C ALA A 196 4.94 -12.47 3.56
N GLY A 197 5.73 -12.99 2.62
CA GLY A 197 5.71 -14.42 2.26
C GLY A 197 6.17 -15.29 3.43
N ALA A 198 7.27 -14.94 4.08
CA ALA A 198 7.80 -15.66 5.23
C ALA A 198 6.80 -15.72 6.41
N LEU A 199 6.15 -14.59 6.72
CA LEU A 199 5.09 -14.52 7.73
C LEU A 199 3.91 -15.45 7.40
N TYR A 200 3.50 -15.51 6.14
CA TYR A 200 2.40 -16.37 5.71
C TYR A 200 2.78 -17.86 5.82
N ASN A 201 3.95 -18.24 5.32
CA ASN A 201 4.43 -19.62 5.35
C ASN A 201 4.67 -20.14 6.78
N GLN A 202 5.12 -19.28 7.68
CA GLN A 202 5.26 -19.60 9.11
C GLN A 202 3.91 -19.54 9.87
N SER A 203 2.79 -19.39 9.16
CA SER A 203 1.44 -19.36 9.72
C SER A 203 1.23 -18.25 10.77
N ILE A 204 1.90 -17.11 10.60
CA ILE A 204 1.78 -15.94 11.50
C ILE A 204 0.61 -15.05 11.04
N ILE A 205 0.53 -14.79 9.74
CA ILE A 205 -0.55 -14.00 9.12
C ILE A 205 -1.52 -14.92 8.35
N PRO A 206 -2.82 -14.57 8.24
CA PRO A 206 -3.85 -15.45 7.69
C PRO A 206 -3.85 -15.56 6.16
N SER A 207 -3.15 -14.65 5.48
CA SER A 207 -3.02 -14.65 4.02
C SER A 207 -1.75 -13.92 3.60
N TYR A 208 -1.23 -14.26 2.42
CA TYR A 208 -0.19 -13.48 1.76
C TYR A 208 -0.84 -12.27 1.07
N SER A 209 -1.12 -11.25 1.86
CA SER A 209 -1.77 -10.01 1.41
C SER A 209 -1.25 -8.80 2.18
N TYR A 210 -1.57 -7.60 1.71
CA TYR A 210 -1.35 -6.38 2.46
C TYR A 210 -2.40 -5.31 2.16
N GLY A 211 -2.56 -4.38 3.09
CA GLY A 211 -3.23 -3.10 2.90
C GLY A 211 -2.30 -1.95 3.30
N LEU A 212 -2.21 -0.94 2.44
CA LEU A 212 -1.30 0.18 2.56
C LEU A 212 -2.04 1.51 2.38
N HIS A 213 -1.79 2.44 3.31
CA HIS A 213 -1.93 3.87 3.08
C HIS A 213 -0.66 4.54 3.60
N ILE A 214 0.06 5.31 2.80
CA ILE A 214 1.38 5.83 3.21
C ILE A 214 1.30 7.05 4.13
N GLY A 215 0.10 7.62 4.32
CA GLY A 215 -0.09 8.85 5.08
C GLY A 215 0.52 10.08 4.39
N SER A 216 0.78 11.14 5.15
CA SER A 216 1.47 12.35 4.68
C SER A 216 2.36 12.90 5.78
N ALA A 217 3.68 12.81 5.58
CA ALA A 217 4.68 13.32 6.53
C ALA A 217 4.54 14.84 6.73
N ALA A 218 4.24 15.59 5.67
CA ALA A 218 4.04 17.04 5.72
C ALA A 218 2.84 17.46 6.58
N LEU A 219 1.89 16.55 6.83
CA LEU A 219 0.70 16.78 7.65
C LEU A 219 0.75 16.08 9.01
N ASP A 220 1.91 15.52 9.40
CA ASP A 220 2.04 14.67 10.60
C ASP A 220 1.00 13.54 10.61
N TYR A 221 0.75 12.97 9.42
CA TYR A 221 -0.21 11.90 9.25
C TYR A 221 0.53 10.60 8.96
N GLY A 222 0.64 9.75 9.99
CA GLY A 222 1.33 8.48 9.89
C GLY A 222 0.66 7.53 8.89
N GLY A 223 1.49 6.70 8.25
CA GLY A 223 1.02 5.64 7.38
C GLY A 223 0.38 4.47 8.14
N SER A 224 -0.15 3.52 7.39
CA SER A 224 -0.70 2.25 7.87
C SER A 224 -0.33 1.17 6.86
N LEU A 225 0.46 0.19 7.31
CA LEU A 225 0.78 -1.02 6.56
C LEU A 225 0.36 -2.21 7.42
N ILE A 226 -0.56 -3.01 6.90
CA ILE A 226 -1.08 -4.22 7.54
C ILE A 226 -0.75 -5.40 6.64
N LEU A 227 -0.01 -6.39 7.16
CA LEU A 227 0.29 -7.64 6.46
C LEU A 227 -0.75 -8.70 6.84
N GLY A 228 -1.26 -9.45 5.86
CA GLY A 228 -2.36 -10.42 6.03
C GLY A 228 -3.73 -9.79 6.28
N GLY A 229 -3.88 -8.50 5.98
CA GLY A 229 -5.03 -7.71 6.35
C GLY A 229 -4.97 -6.30 5.78
N TYR A 230 -5.86 -5.43 6.27
CA TYR A 230 -5.89 -4.01 5.93
C TYR A 230 -6.50 -3.20 7.08
N ASP A 231 -6.27 -1.90 7.11
CA ASP A 231 -6.98 -1.00 8.04
C ASP A 231 -8.22 -0.43 7.35
N LYS A 232 -9.41 -0.85 7.79
CA LYS A 232 -10.69 -0.36 7.25
C LYS A 232 -10.83 1.15 7.43
N GLY A 233 -10.21 1.71 8.46
CA GLY A 233 -10.21 3.14 8.73
C GLY A 233 -9.36 3.97 7.76
N ARG A 234 -8.67 3.33 6.80
CA ARG A 234 -7.83 3.96 5.78
C ARG A 234 -8.39 3.86 4.36
N ALA A 235 -9.58 3.30 4.18
CA ALA A 235 -10.21 3.14 2.87
C ALA A 235 -11.67 3.59 2.87
N ILE A 236 -12.04 4.41 1.89
CA ILE A 236 -13.40 4.89 1.62
C ILE A 236 -13.78 4.42 0.22
N GLY A 237 -14.97 3.84 0.10
CA GLY A 237 -15.55 3.38 -1.16
C GLY A 237 -16.20 4.52 -1.97
N PRO A 238 -16.50 4.27 -3.26
CA PRO A 238 -16.23 3.03 -4.00
C PRO A 238 -14.72 2.82 -4.27
N TYR A 239 -14.34 1.60 -4.63
CA TYR A 239 -12.96 1.23 -4.99
C TYR A 239 -12.94 0.55 -6.36
N THR A 240 -11.79 0.57 -7.02
CA THR A 240 -11.54 -0.24 -8.22
C THR A 240 -10.74 -1.48 -7.84
N SER A 241 -10.94 -2.57 -8.57
CA SER A 241 -10.13 -3.78 -8.44
C SER A 241 -9.73 -4.32 -9.80
N TYR A 242 -8.53 -4.89 -9.86
CA TYR A 242 -7.94 -5.37 -11.10
C TYR A 242 -6.93 -6.48 -10.80
N ALA A 243 -6.66 -7.30 -11.81
CA ALA A 243 -5.62 -8.32 -11.74
C ALA A 243 -4.25 -7.74 -12.11
N GLY A 244 -3.19 -8.20 -11.45
CA GLY A 244 -1.84 -7.68 -11.65
C GLY A 244 -1.62 -6.29 -11.05
N TYR A 245 -0.65 -5.53 -11.58
CA TYR A 245 -0.16 -4.27 -10.98
C TYR A 245 -0.58 -3.00 -11.70
N SER A 246 -1.51 -3.11 -12.66
CA SER A 246 -1.85 -2.00 -13.54
C SER A 246 -3.34 -1.69 -13.54
N ALA A 247 -3.67 -0.42 -13.33
CA ALA A 247 -5.02 0.11 -13.37
C ALA A 247 -5.24 0.90 -14.67
N MET A 248 -6.48 0.96 -15.14
CA MET A 248 -6.88 1.85 -16.23
C MET A 248 -7.25 3.23 -15.64
N LEU A 249 -6.41 4.23 -15.87
CA LEU A 249 -6.70 5.62 -15.55
C LEU A 249 -7.41 6.26 -16.74
N LEU A 250 -8.65 6.69 -16.53
CA LEU A 250 -9.54 7.21 -17.56
C LEU A 250 -9.35 8.71 -17.79
N ASP A 251 -9.11 9.47 -16.73
CA ASP A 251 -8.94 10.93 -16.80
C ASP A 251 -8.28 11.48 -15.54
N ILE A 252 -7.76 12.70 -15.66
CA ILE A 252 -7.35 13.58 -14.55
C ILE A 252 -8.21 14.84 -14.60
N SER A 253 -8.72 15.26 -13.45
CA SER A 253 -9.58 16.44 -13.31
C SER A 253 -9.13 17.36 -12.17
N ILE A 254 -9.55 18.62 -12.22
CA ILE A 254 -9.43 19.59 -11.12
C ILE A 254 -10.84 19.93 -10.66
N ASN A 255 -11.13 19.68 -9.39
CA ASN A 255 -12.44 19.88 -8.78
C ASN A 255 -12.30 20.34 -7.32
N VAL A 256 -13.43 20.64 -6.68
CA VAL A 256 -13.51 21.17 -5.32
C VAL A 256 -14.54 20.36 -4.55
N GLU A 257 -14.16 19.88 -3.36
CA GLU A 257 -15.03 19.02 -2.56
C GLU A 257 -16.21 19.78 -1.94
N THR A 258 -15.93 20.95 -1.37
CA THR A 258 -16.91 21.80 -0.68
C THR A 258 -16.55 23.27 -0.82
N GLY A 259 -17.56 24.14 -0.84
CA GLY A 259 -17.37 25.59 -0.96
C GLY A 259 -17.13 26.03 -2.41
N SER A 260 -16.83 27.32 -2.58
CA SER A 260 -16.59 27.91 -3.90
C SER A 260 -15.23 27.49 -4.47
N SER A 261 -15.10 27.51 -5.80
CA SER A 261 -13.84 27.19 -6.45
C SER A 261 -12.79 28.28 -6.26
N PRO A 262 -11.53 27.92 -5.90
CA PRO A 262 -10.42 28.88 -5.90
C PRO A 262 -9.96 29.22 -7.33
N PHE A 263 -10.48 28.54 -8.35
CA PHE A 263 -10.07 28.70 -9.73
C PHE A 263 -11.06 29.56 -10.53
N PRO A 264 -10.58 30.50 -11.37
CA PRO A 264 -11.46 31.29 -12.24
C PRO A 264 -12.18 30.43 -13.28
N PHE A 265 -11.64 29.25 -13.62
CA PHE A 265 -12.25 28.31 -14.55
C PHE A 265 -13.27 27.36 -13.89
N GLY A 266 -13.47 27.43 -12.58
CA GLY A 266 -14.32 26.48 -11.85
C GLY A 266 -13.67 25.09 -11.76
N ASN A 267 -14.09 24.19 -12.64
CA ASN A 267 -13.62 22.80 -12.72
C ASN A 267 -12.97 22.52 -14.08
N ALA A 268 -12.09 21.53 -14.15
CA ALA A 268 -11.47 21.08 -15.40
C ALA A 268 -11.43 19.55 -15.47
N SER A 269 -11.60 19.00 -16.67
CA SER A 269 -11.51 17.57 -16.98
C SER A 269 -10.78 17.38 -18.31
N GLY A 270 -10.45 16.14 -18.68
CA GLY A 270 -9.68 15.84 -19.88
C GLY A 270 -8.23 16.31 -19.78
N LEU A 271 -7.65 16.28 -18.58
CA LEU A 271 -6.28 16.73 -18.33
C LEU A 271 -5.27 15.57 -18.47
N LEU A 272 -5.75 14.33 -18.59
CA LEU A 272 -4.91 13.19 -18.92
C LEU A 272 -4.66 13.15 -20.42
N MET A 273 -3.45 13.54 -20.82
CA MET A 273 -3.04 13.66 -22.22
C MET A 273 -2.09 12.54 -22.59
N ASN A 274 -2.27 11.94 -23.77
CA ASN A 274 -1.28 11.04 -24.35
C ASN A 274 -0.07 11.80 -24.93
N ILE A 275 0.88 11.05 -25.48
CA ILE A 275 2.11 11.58 -26.08
C ILE A 275 1.88 12.50 -27.30
N LEU A 276 0.69 12.43 -27.92
CA LEU A 276 0.28 13.28 -29.03
C LEU A 276 -0.46 14.55 -28.56
N GLY A 277 -0.59 14.74 -27.24
CA GLY A 277 -1.32 15.86 -26.66
C GLY A 277 -2.81 15.79 -26.91
N GLN A 278 -3.39 14.57 -26.96
CA GLN A 278 -4.83 14.36 -27.00
C GLN A 278 -5.31 13.74 -25.69
N PRO A 279 -6.52 14.08 -25.19
CA PRO A 279 -7.11 13.39 -24.05
C PRO A 279 -7.19 11.88 -24.30
N ASP A 280 -6.77 11.08 -23.33
CA ASP A 280 -6.68 9.63 -23.48
C ASP A 280 -6.75 8.91 -22.14
N SER A 281 -7.07 7.61 -22.18
CA SER A 281 -6.93 6.71 -21.03
C SER A 281 -5.57 6.04 -21.03
N LEU A 282 -4.93 5.91 -19.85
CA LEU A 282 -3.62 5.30 -19.71
C LEU A 282 -3.66 4.08 -18.79
N ILE A 283 -2.92 3.04 -19.16
CA ILE A 283 -2.57 1.97 -18.23
C ILE A 283 -1.46 2.49 -17.33
N VAL A 284 -1.72 2.52 -16.02
CA VAL A 284 -0.79 3.05 -15.00
C VAL A 284 -0.48 1.99 -13.96
N LYS A 285 0.78 1.94 -13.50
CA LYS A 285 1.19 1.16 -12.33
C LYS A 285 1.10 2.03 -11.08
N VAL A 286 0.36 1.59 -10.07
CA VAL A 286 0.38 2.24 -8.75
C VAL A 286 1.56 1.67 -7.97
N ASN A 287 2.58 2.48 -7.74
CA ASN A 287 3.87 2.01 -7.23
C ASN A 287 4.38 2.93 -6.10
N PRO A 288 4.51 2.46 -4.85
CA PRO A 288 5.02 3.29 -3.75
C PRO A 288 6.52 3.65 -3.85
N MET A 289 7.29 3.02 -4.75
CA MET A 289 8.74 3.25 -4.91
C MET A 289 9.11 4.61 -5.55
N PRO A 290 8.49 5.07 -6.66
CA PRO A 290 8.68 6.42 -7.16
C PRO A 290 8.02 7.50 -6.27
N PRO A 291 8.62 8.70 -6.13
CA PRO A 291 8.04 9.81 -5.38
C PRO A 291 6.83 10.44 -6.06
N GLY A 292 6.87 10.59 -7.39
CA GLY A 292 5.98 11.51 -8.12
C GLY A 292 4.89 10.85 -8.94
N LEU A 293 4.20 11.68 -9.73
CA LEU A 293 3.26 11.30 -10.77
C LEU A 293 4.03 11.23 -12.10
N HIS A 294 4.44 10.04 -12.51
CA HIS A 294 5.22 9.82 -13.73
C HIS A 294 4.28 9.61 -14.91
N LEU A 295 4.00 10.71 -15.60
CA LEU A 295 2.94 10.85 -16.61
C LEU A 295 3.53 11.43 -17.92
N PRO A 296 2.78 11.38 -19.04
CA PRO A 296 3.21 12.02 -20.28
C PRO A 296 3.51 13.51 -20.05
N ALA A 297 4.55 14.02 -20.70
CA ALA A 297 4.94 15.43 -20.59
C ALA A 297 3.76 16.38 -20.86
N GLN A 298 2.91 16.02 -21.84
CA GLN A 298 1.71 16.74 -22.23
C GLN A 298 0.68 16.84 -21.10
N THR A 299 0.59 15.82 -20.23
CA THR A 299 -0.27 15.86 -19.04
C THR A 299 0.25 16.90 -18.05
N CYS A 300 1.56 16.91 -17.76
CA CYS A 300 2.14 17.90 -16.86
C CYS A 300 2.03 19.33 -17.42
N SER A 301 2.19 19.51 -18.73
CA SER A 301 1.98 20.81 -19.39
C SER A 301 0.52 21.27 -19.31
N ALA A 302 -0.45 20.38 -19.55
CA ALA A 302 -1.87 20.71 -19.42
C ALA A 302 -2.24 21.14 -17.99
N LEU A 303 -1.62 20.55 -16.96
CA LEU A 303 -1.78 20.98 -15.57
C LEU A 303 -1.14 22.35 -15.31
N ALA A 304 0.03 22.61 -15.89
CA ALA A 304 0.72 23.90 -15.76
C ALA A 304 -0.02 25.07 -16.44
N GLU A 305 -0.88 24.79 -17.43
CA GLU A 305 -1.78 25.79 -18.00
C GLU A 305 -2.94 26.18 -17.07
N LYS A 306 -3.25 25.35 -16.07
CA LYS A 306 -4.37 25.57 -15.13
C LYS A 306 -3.93 26.03 -13.75
N LEU A 307 -2.74 25.62 -13.33
CA LEU A 307 -2.22 25.86 -11.99
C LEU A 307 -1.08 26.88 -12.03
N PRO A 308 -0.85 27.64 -10.95
CA PRO A 308 0.31 28.52 -10.82
C PRO A 308 1.60 27.71 -10.59
N ILE A 309 1.94 26.83 -11.53
CA ILE A 309 3.15 26.01 -11.54
C ILE A 309 3.90 26.27 -12.84
N TYR A 310 5.22 26.14 -12.82
CA TYR A 310 6.05 26.30 -14.01
C TYR A 310 7.18 25.28 -14.02
N PHE A 311 7.59 24.83 -15.20
CA PHE A 311 8.73 23.95 -15.34
C PHE A 311 10.03 24.76 -15.20
N ASP A 312 10.81 24.46 -14.17
CA ASP A 312 12.09 25.11 -13.92
C ASP A 312 13.22 24.37 -14.63
N GLN A 313 13.96 25.08 -15.48
CA GLN A 313 15.00 24.49 -16.32
C GLN A 313 16.26 24.08 -15.53
N THR A 314 16.45 24.58 -14.31
CA THR A 314 17.63 24.24 -13.51
C THR A 314 17.40 22.96 -12.73
N THR A 315 16.26 22.86 -12.06
CA THR A 315 15.89 21.72 -11.23
C THR A 315 15.25 20.60 -12.05
N GLN A 316 14.71 20.90 -13.24
CA GLN A 316 13.94 19.97 -14.07
C GLN A 316 12.67 19.45 -13.36
N TYR A 317 12.13 20.24 -12.42
CA TYR A 317 10.85 19.99 -11.75
C TYR A 317 9.81 21.05 -12.13
N TYR A 318 8.53 20.72 -11.94
CA TYR A 318 7.48 21.74 -11.88
C TYR A 318 7.46 22.38 -10.50
N LEU A 319 7.78 23.66 -10.41
CA LEU A 319 7.79 24.43 -9.16
C LEU A 319 6.48 25.20 -9.00
N TRP A 320 6.03 25.35 -7.75
CA TRP A 320 4.93 26.26 -7.43
C TRP A 320 5.42 27.71 -7.53
N ASN A 321 4.66 28.56 -8.20
CA ASN A 321 4.83 30.01 -8.09
C ASN A 321 4.22 30.49 -6.77
N THR A 322 5.00 30.42 -5.70
CA THR A 322 4.57 30.81 -4.34
C THR A 322 4.30 32.31 -4.18
N SER A 323 4.68 33.12 -5.17
CA SER A 323 4.35 34.55 -5.23
C SER A 323 3.00 34.82 -5.90
N ASP A 324 2.39 33.83 -6.54
CA ASP A 324 1.05 33.97 -7.13
C ASP A 324 0.00 34.13 -6.01
N PRO A 325 -0.86 35.16 -6.06
CA PRO A 325 -1.88 35.38 -5.02
C PRO A 325 -2.85 34.21 -4.81
N SER A 326 -3.03 33.36 -5.82
CA SER A 326 -3.91 32.19 -5.75
C SER A 326 -3.27 30.97 -5.06
N TYR A 327 -1.93 30.91 -4.98
CA TYR A 327 -1.21 29.73 -4.49
C TYR A 327 -1.67 29.30 -3.09
N GLU A 328 -1.63 30.19 -2.10
CA GLU A 328 -2.05 29.89 -0.73
C GLU A 328 -3.53 29.50 -0.65
N THR A 329 -4.36 30.12 -1.48
CA THR A 329 -5.80 29.80 -1.54
C THR A 329 -6.00 28.38 -2.08
N ILE A 330 -5.30 28.01 -3.14
CA ILE A 330 -5.41 26.68 -3.77
C ILE A 330 -4.99 25.59 -2.80
N ILE A 331 -3.77 25.68 -2.24
CA ILE A 331 -3.22 24.62 -1.38
C ILE A 331 -3.95 24.47 -0.04
N ASN A 332 -4.67 25.50 0.42
CA ASN A 332 -5.44 25.45 1.67
C ASN A 332 -6.94 25.23 1.45
N SER A 333 -7.43 25.29 0.20
CA SER A 333 -8.85 25.04 -0.10
C SER A 333 -9.18 23.55 -0.18
N PRO A 334 -10.48 23.20 -0.26
CA PRO A 334 -10.94 21.84 -0.59
C PRO A 334 -10.76 21.42 -2.05
N ALA A 335 -9.92 22.12 -2.81
CA ALA A 335 -9.57 21.75 -4.17
C ALA A 335 -8.65 20.53 -4.22
N TYR A 336 -8.86 19.69 -5.23
CA TYR A 336 -8.10 18.47 -5.42
C TYR A 336 -7.85 18.16 -6.89
N LEU A 337 -6.82 17.34 -7.13
CA LEU A 337 -6.62 16.62 -8.38
C LEU A 337 -7.37 15.28 -8.29
N GLY A 338 -8.32 15.05 -9.19
CA GLY A 338 -9.13 13.84 -9.26
C GLY A 338 -8.57 12.87 -10.29
N PHE A 339 -8.32 11.63 -9.88
CA PHE A 339 -7.88 10.54 -10.75
C PHE A 339 -9.03 9.56 -10.94
N HIS A 340 -9.48 9.40 -12.19
CA HIS A 340 -10.66 8.60 -12.50
C HIS A 340 -10.25 7.23 -13.01
N PHE A 341 -10.73 6.17 -12.38
CA PHE A 341 -10.45 4.79 -12.74
C PHE A 341 -11.73 4.06 -13.15
N THR A 342 -11.57 2.95 -13.87
CA THR A 342 -12.66 2.02 -14.16
C THR A 342 -13.27 1.45 -12.87
N PRO A 343 -14.56 1.10 -12.87
CA PRO A 343 -15.19 0.40 -11.74
C PRO A 343 -14.51 -0.94 -11.42
N ALA A 344 -14.76 -1.47 -10.23
CA ALA A 344 -14.48 -2.86 -9.94
C ALA A 344 -15.39 -3.79 -10.75
N PRO A 345 -15.00 -5.05 -11.04
CA PRO A 345 -15.86 -6.00 -11.73
C PRO A 345 -17.20 -6.18 -11.02
N GLY A 346 -18.30 -5.91 -11.75
CA GLY A 346 -19.66 -5.98 -11.22
C GLY A 346 -20.23 -4.64 -10.71
N ASP A 347 -19.43 -3.58 -10.66
CA ASP A 347 -19.87 -2.22 -10.39
C ASP A 347 -20.01 -1.40 -11.68
N ASP A 348 -20.92 -0.42 -11.69
CA ASP A 348 -21.18 0.43 -12.87
C ASP A 348 -20.52 1.82 -12.80
N ALA A 349 -20.08 2.24 -11.61
CA ALA A 349 -19.61 3.61 -11.37
C ALA A 349 -18.09 3.72 -11.35
N ASN A 350 -17.54 4.62 -12.18
CA ASN A 350 -16.13 4.97 -12.14
C ASN A 350 -15.69 5.43 -10.74
N VAL A 351 -14.47 5.09 -10.39
CA VAL A 351 -13.89 5.36 -9.07
C VAL A 351 -13.03 6.61 -9.18
N THR A 352 -13.25 7.59 -8.31
CA THR A 352 -12.45 8.81 -8.27
C THR A 352 -11.61 8.84 -7.02
N ILE A 353 -10.29 8.90 -7.19
CA ILE A 353 -9.35 9.15 -6.11
C ILE A 353 -9.00 10.64 -6.12
N LYS A 354 -9.34 11.33 -5.04
CA LYS A 354 -9.16 12.76 -4.83
C LYS A 354 -7.87 12.98 -4.04
N VAL A 355 -6.94 13.72 -4.61
CA VAL A 355 -5.69 14.13 -3.95
C VAL A 355 -5.72 15.66 -3.75
N PRO A 356 -6.00 16.16 -2.53
CA PRO A 356 -6.01 17.59 -2.25
C PRO A 356 -4.69 18.27 -2.65
N PHE A 357 -4.75 19.50 -3.17
CA PHE A 357 -3.53 20.23 -3.57
C PHE A 357 -2.55 20.45 -2.40
N LYS A 358 -3.06 20.45 -1.16
CA LYS A 358 -2.23 20.41 0.05
C LYS A 358 -1.21 19.26 0.07
N LEU A 359 -1.59 18.07 -0.42
CA LEU A 359 -0.71 16.90 -0.52
C LEU A 359 0.27 16.98 -1.70
N LEU A 360 -0.04 17.81 -2.70
CA LEU A 360 0.76 18.02 -3.91
C LEU A 360 1.66 19.27 -3.82
N ASN A 361 1.78 19.84 -2.62
CA ASN A 361 2.67 20.95 -2.30
C ASN A 361 3.90 20.44 -1.55
N LEU A 362 4.71 19.64 -2.24
CA LEU A 362 5.88 18.96 -1.66
C LEU A 362 7.10 19.88 -1.69
N THR A 363 8.12 19.55 -0.89
CA THR A 363 9.30 20.40 -0.73
C THR A 363 10.55 19.70 -1.24
N LEU A 364 11.19 20.27 -2.26
CA LEU A 364 12.56 19.89 -2.62
C LEU A 364 13.52 20.48 -1.59
N THR A 365 14.48 19.67 -1.15
CA THR A 365 15.54 20.08 -0.22
C THR A 365 16.91 19.67 -0.75
N SER A 366 17.97 19.96 0.02
CA SER A 366 19.30 19.40 -0.24
C SER A 366 19.18 17.88 -0.40
N PRO A 367 19.95 17.21 -1.27
CA PRO A 367 20.98 17.80 -2.12
C PRO A 367 20.42 18.28 -3.46
N VAL A 368 19.14 18.07 -3.77
CA VAL A 368 18.52 18.45 -5.05
C VAL A 368 18.64 19.96 -5.26
N VAL A 369 18.32 20.74 -4.22
CA VAL A 369 18.40 22.20 -4.20
C VAL A 369 19.20 22.69 -2.99
N SER A 370 19.83 23.86 -3.09
CA SER A 370 20.58 24.45 -1.97
C SER A 370 19.67 25.10 -0.92
N SER A 371 18.50 25.58 -1.33
CA SER A 371 17.45 26.15 -0.48
C SER A 371 16.13 25.48 -0.77
N SER A 372 15.33 25.20 0.26
CA SER A 372 14.05 24.52 0.13
C SER A 372 13.11 25.24 -0.83
N VAL A 373 12.47 24.50 -1.74
CA VAL A 373 11.52 25.06 -2.71
C VAL A 373 10.29 24.16 -2.83
N GLN A 374 9.12 24.79 -2.97
CA GLN A 374 7.87 24.07 -3.15
C GLN A 374 7.71 23.64 -4.60
N TYR A 375 7.36 22.37 -4.81
CA TYR A 375 7.21 21.78 -6.12
C TYR A 375 5.92 20.97 -6.23
N PHE A 376 5.42 20.88 -7.45
CA PHE A 376 4.28 20.04 -7.82
C PHE A 376 4.81 18.73 -8.42
N PRO A 377 4.44 17.56 -7.87
CA PRO A 377 5.11 16.31 -8.19
C PRO A 377 4.65 15.65 -9.51
N CYS A 378 4.38 16.44 -10.56
CA CYS A 378 4.21 15.90 -11.91
C CYS A 378 5.58 15.76 -12.58
N MET A 379 5.93 14.53 -12.91
CA MET A 379 7.23 14.18 -13.48
C MET A 379 7.03 13.77 -14.94
N PRO A 380 7.46 14.59 -15.93
CA PRO A 380 7.47 14.18 -17.32
C PRO A 380 8.29 12.90 -17.47
N PHE A 381 7.65 11.84 -17.92
CA PHE A 381 8.32 10.57 -18.12
C PHE A 381 8.35 10.22 -19.60
N ASN A 382 9.53 9.95 -20.15
CA ASN A 382 9.67 9.44 -21.50
C ASN A 382 9.72 7.91 -21.42
N MET A 383 8.54 7.30 -21.44
CA MET A 383 8.36 5.87 -21.20
C MET A 383 9.09 5.03 -22.26
N PRO A 384 10.08 4.21 -21.89
CA PRO A 384 10.69 3.25 -22.80
C PRO A 384 9.67 2.25 -23.34
N ARG A 385 9.93 1.66 -24.51
CA ARG A 385 9.06 0.61 -25.06
C ARG A 385 8.94 -0.55 -24.05
N GLY A 386 7.71 -0.94 -23.74
CA GLY A 386 7.40 -2.03 -22.81
C GLY A 386 7.35 -1.65 -21.33
N ASP A 387 7.59 -0.38 -20.99
CA ASP A 387 7.39 0.14 -19.64
C ASP A 387 5.96 0.72 -19.48
N GLN A 388 5.63 1.24 -18.28
CA GLN A 388 4.31 1.79 -17.95
C GLN A 388 4.41 3.15 -17.23
N TRP A 389 3.37 3.98 -17.36
CA TRP A 389 3.20 5.18 -16.52
C TRP A 389 3.04 4.79 -15.05
N ARG A 390 3.42 5.65 -14.11
CA ARG A 390 3.37 5.33 -12.67
C ARG A 390 2.74 6.42 -11.83
N LEU A 391 1.92 6.01 -10.87
CA LEU A 391 1.43 6.86 -9.79
C LEU A 391 2.17 6.50 -8.50
N GLY A 392 3.03 7.41 -8.06
CA GLY A 392 3.96 7.24 -6.94
C GLY A 392 3.41 7.61 -5.58
N ARG A 393 4.32 7.86 -4.63
CA ARG A 393 3.99 8.29 -3.26
C ARG A 393 3.09 9.53 -3.24
N ALA A 394 3.35 10.53 -4.08
CA ALA A 394 2.52 11.74 -4.16
C ALA A 394 1.02 11.43 -4.31
N PHE A 395 0.68 10.44 -5.15
CA PHE A 395 -0.69 9.95 -5.31
C PHE A 395 -1.16 9.12 -4.10
N LEU A 396 -0.30 8.21 -3.63
CA LEU A 396 -0.61 7.28 -2.53
C LEU A 396 -0.84 7.97 -1.18
N GLN A 397 -0.44 9.23 -1.00
CA GLN A 397 -0.85 10.01 0.17
C GLN A 397 -2.39 10.14 0.26
N GLY A 398 -3.09 10.18 -0.88
CA GLY A 398 -4.54 10.26 -0.98
C GLY A 398 -5.23 8.94 -1.33
N ALA A 399 -4.49 7.84 -1.45
CA ALA A 399 -5.03 6.55 -1.92
C ALA A 399 -4.70 5.40 -0.98
N PHE A 400 -5.63 4.46 -0.86
CA PHE A 400 -5.41 3.16 -0.23
C PHE A 400 -5.09 2.13 -1.30
N LEU A 401 -4.07 1.32 -1.07
CA LEU A 401 -3.64 0.23 -1.93
C LEU A 401 -3.72 -1.10 -1.18
N GLY A 402 -4.52 -2.04 -1.68
CA GLY A 402 -4.58 -3.41 -1.18
C GLY A 402 -4.10 -4.40 -2.23
N TYR A 403 -3.50 -5.51 -1.78
CA TYR A 403 -3.18 -6.63 -2.67
C TYR A 403 -3.38 -7.96 -1.97
N ASN A 404 -4.02 -8.91 -2.65
CA ASN A 404 -4.07 -10.31 -2.28
C ASN A 404 -3.36 -11.13 -3.34
N ASN A 405 -2.25 -11.76 -2.94
CA ASN A 405 -1.40 -12.53 -3.84
C ASN A 405 -2.10 -13.79 -4.37
N GLN A 406 -2.93 -14.46 -3.55
CA GLN A 406 -3.57 -15.73 -3.95
C GLN A 406 -4.65 -15.54 -5.02
N THR A 407 -5.46 -14.49 -4.90
CA THR A 407 -6.47 -14.16 -5.91
C THR A 407 -5.92 -13.23 -7.00
N ASN A 408 -4.64 -12.85 -6.92
CA ASN A 408 -4.00 -11.83 -7.76
C ASN A 408 -4.88 -10.57 -7.89
N THR A 409 -5.49 -10.13 -6.79
CA THR A 409 -6.43 -8.99 -6.80
C THR A 409 -5.78 -7.80 -6.13
N MET A 410 -5.62 -6.70 -6.87
CA MET A 410 -5.32 -5.38 -6.31
C MET A 410 -6.61 -4.60 -6.10
N TRP A 411 -6.61 -3.78 -5.04
CA TRP A 411 -7.66 -2.81 -4.77
C TRP A 411 -7.05 -1.42 -4.64
N LEU A 412 -7.73 -0.44 -5.25
CA LEU A 412 -7.39 0.96 -5.14
C LEU A 412 -8.63 1.74 -4.71
N ALA A 413 -8.55 2.39 -3.54
CA ALA A 413 -9.65 3.10 -2.91
C ALA A 413 -9.23 4.49 -2.43
N GLN A 414 -10.20 5.36 -2.15
CA GLN A 414 -9.93 6.69 -1.60
C GLN A 414 -9.39 6.54 -0.17
N ALA A 415 -8.25 7.18 0.15
CA ALA A 415 -7.85 7.31 1.55
C ALA A 415 -8.55 8.51 2.21
N PRO A 416 -8.91 8.43 3.50
CA PRO A 416 -9.39 9.58 4.27
C PRO A 416 -8.26 10.59 4.53
N GLY A 417 -8.64 11.82 4.85
CA GLY A 417 -7.75 12.80 5.45
C GLY A 417 -7.30 12.40 6.86
N PRO A 418 -6.41 13.18 7.50
CA PRO A 418 -5.82 12.80 8.79
C PRO A 418 -6.85 12.60 9.92
N GLY A 419 -8.01 13.25 9.84
CA GLY A 419 -9.02 13.21 10.89
C GLY A 419 -8.57 13.94 12.16
N ALA A 420 -9.39 13.91 13.21
CA ALA A 420 -9.12 14.68 14.44
C ALA A 420 -7.93 14.17 15.26
N SER A 421 -7.44 12.96 15.00
CA SER A 421 -6.37 12.31 15.75
C SER A 421 -5.18 11.89 14.87
N ASN A 422 -5.09 12.38 13.63
CA ASN A 422 -4.06 11.97 12.65
C ASN A 422 -4.01 10.44 12.43
N GLN A 423 -5.18 9.78 12.48
CA GLN A 423 -5.34 8.32 12.33
C GLN A 423 -6.44 7.96 11.32
N GLY A 424 -6.78 8.88 10.41
CA GLY A 424 -7.82 8.65 9.41
C GLY A 424 -9.20 8.56 10.06
N LEU A 425 -9.92 7.46 9.78
CA LEU A 425 -11.19 7.15 10.43
C LEU A 425 -11.03 6.30 11.71
N GLY A 426 -9.82 6.28 12.27
CA GLY A 426 -9.43 5.47 13.42
C GLY A 426 -8.89 4.10 13.02
N PHE A 427 -8.09 3.48 13.89
CA PHE A 427 -7.48 2.18 13.65
C PHE A 427 -8.53 1.05 13.71
N GLN A 428 -8.83 0.45 12.56
CA GLN A 428 -9.85 -0.59 12.40
C GLN A 428 -9.31 -1.78 11.57
N PRO A 429 -8.27 -2.47 12.06
CA PRO A 429 -7.61 -3.52 11.29
C PRO A 429 -8.52 -4.73 11.07
N GLN A 430 -8.49 -5.27 9.86
CA GLN A 430 -9.24 -6.44 9.43
C GLN A 430 -8.29 -7.51 8.93
N ASN A 431 -8.57 -8.77 9.26
CA ASN A 431 -7.94 -9.90 8.60
C ASN A 431 -8.44 -9.97 7.16
N MET A 432 -7.55 -10.31 6.23
CA MET A 432 -7.94 -10.64 4.86
C MET A 432 -7.85 -12.15 4.66
N SER A 433 -8.93 -12.76 4.17
CA SER A 433 -8.90 -14.18 3.81
C SER A 433 -8.11 -14.38 2.52
N SER A 434 -7.50 -15.55 2.36
CA SER A 434 -6.66 -15.81 1.19
C SER A 434 -7.46 -15.87 -0.12
N GLY A 435 -8.76 -16.20 -0.06
CA GLY A 435 -9.69 -16.15 -1.19
C GLY A 435 -10.42 -14.82 -1.40
N ALA A 436 -10.04 -13.75 -0.69
CA ALA A 436 -10.73 -12.46 -0.80
C ALA A 436 -10.56 -11.82 -2.19
N THR A 437 -11.68 -11.42 -2.80
CA THR A 437 -11.75 -10.65 -4.06
C THR A 437 -12.46 -9.29 -3.88
N THR A 438 -12.96 -9.02 -2.68
CA THR A 438 -13.67 -7.79 -2.29
C THR A 438 -13.13 -7.24 -0.98
N LEU A 439 -13.41 -5.95 -0.70
CA LEU A 439 -13.07 -5.29 0.55
C LEU A 439 -14.34 -4.85 1.30
N ASP A 440 -14.37 -5.07 2.61
CA ASP A 440 -15.37 -4.46 3.49
C ASP A 440 -14.90 -3.07 3.94
N ILE A 441 -15.44 -2.02 3.30
CA ILE A 441 -15.13 -0.61 3.57
C ILE A 441 -16.41 0.24 3.59
N SER A 442 -16.33 1.46 4.11
CA SER A 442 -17.47 2.37 4.15
C SER A 442 -17.70 3.08 2.81
N TYR A 443 -18.94 3.14 2.36
CA TYR A 443 -19.37 3.87 1.15
C TYR A 443 -19.98 5.25 1.46
N ASP A 444 -19.89 5.72 2.71
CA ASP A 444 -20.35 7.06 3.08
C ASP A 444 -19.45 8.12 2.46
N GLN A 445 -19.96 8.76 1.40
CA GLN A 445 -19.26 9.79 0.63
C GLN A 445 -18.88 11.02 1.48
N ALA A 446 -19.57 11.27 2.60
CA ALA A 446 -19.26 12.40 3.48
C ALA A 446 -17.97 12.19 4.30
N LEU A 447 -17.47 10.95 4.40
CA LEU A 447 -16.30 10.64 5.22
C LEU A 447 -15.04 11.35 4.72
N PHE A 448 -14.86 11.46 3.41
CA PHE A 448 -13.71 12.15 2.83
C PHE A 448 -13.69 13.62 3.30
N ALA A 449 -14.75 14.39 3.01
CA ALA A 449 -14.84 15.79 3.41
C ALA A 449 -14.73 15.99 4.94
N ARG A 450 -15.37 15.12 5.73
CA ARG A 450 -15.31 15.19 7.20
C ARG A 450 -13.90 14.95 7.74
N SER A 451 -13.19 13.97 7.22
CA SER A 451 -11.82 13.64 7.64
C SER A 451 -10.80 14.74 7.29
N TRP A 452 -11.09 15.57 6.29
CA TRP A 452 -10.25 16.71 5.88
C TRP A 452 -10.63 18.05 6.51
N SER A 453 -11.76 18.13 7.24
CA SER A 453 -12.34 19.40 7.70
C SER A 453 -11.42 20.32 8.51
N ASN A 454 -10.44 19.77 9.24
CA ASN A 454 -9.45 20.55 10.01
C ASN A 454 -8.18 20.90 9.23
N HIS A 455 -8.04 20.42 8.00
CA HIS A 455 -6.82 20.55 7.19
C HIS A 455 -7.01 21.43 5.94
N TRP A 456 -8.23 21.89 5.68
CA TRP A 456 -8.52 22.84 4.61
C TRP A 456 -9.50 23.92 5.09
N THR A 457 -9.69 24.96 4.28
CA THR A 457 -10.65 26.04 4.54
C THR A 457 -11.53 26.24 3.30
N PRO A 458 -12.80 25.78 3.33
CA PRO A 458 -13.75 26.05 2.26
C PRO A 458 -13.88 27.55 1.99
N LEU A 459 -13.93 27.93 0.72
CA LEU A 459 -14.22 29.30 0.34
C LEU A 459 -15.73 29.55 0.43
N ASN A 460 -16.09 30.69 1.01
CA ASN A 460 -17.48 31.14 1.05
C ASN A 460 -17.86 31.76 -0.30
N ASP A 461 -19.12 31.57 -0.70
CA ASP A 461 -19.69 32.33 -1.80
C ASP A 461 -19.77 33.80 -1.40
N SER A 462 -18.73 34.59 -1.69
CA SER A 462 -18.93 36.02 -1.87
C SER A 462 -19.74 36.17 -3.15
N LYS A 463 -21.07 36.13 -3.00
CA LYS A 463 -22.02 36.55 -4.00
C LYS A 463 -21.50 37.86 -4.59
N LEU A 464 -21.15 37.88 -5.88
CA LEU A 464 -20.94 39.12 -6.62
C LEU A 464 -22.15 40.02 -6.36
N SER A 465 -22.01 40.97 -5.45
CA SER A 465 -22.98 42.03 -5.24
C SER A 465 -22.30 43.30 -5.73
N GLY A 466 -22.79 43.78 -6.87
CA GLY A 466 -22.29 44.98 -7.52
C GLY A 466 -22.23 46.17 -6.58
N SER A 467 -21.04 46.76 -6.50
CA SER A 467 -20.82 48.20 -6.31
C SER A 467 -21.54 48.94 -7.45
N ASN A 468 -22.31 50.03 -7.32
CA ASN A 468 -22.51 51.01 -6.27
C ASN A 468 -23.88 51.69 -6.50
N THR A 469 -24.68 51.91 -5.46
CA THR A 469 -25.54 53.11 -5.41
C THR A 469 -25.62 53.61 -3.96
N THR A 470 -25.38 54.90 -3.80
CA THR A 470 -25.04 55.63 -2.57
C THR A 470 -26.21 55.94 -1.63
N SER A 471 -25.93 55.79 -0.31
CA SER A 471 -26.38 56.58 0.86
C SER A 471 -27.83 56.41 1.42
N PRO A 472 -28.09 56.76 2.70
CA PRO A 472 -27.26 56.61 3.92
C PRO A 472 -28.04 56.04 5.14
N THR A 473 -27.27 55.57 6.14
CA THR A 473 -27.51 55.55 7.61
C THR A 473 -28.89 55.15 8.18
N THR A 474 -28.92 54.06 8.95
CA THR A 474 -29.48 54.03 10.33
C THR A 474 -28.98 52.77 11.06
N THR A 475 -28.30 52.99 12.18
CA THR A 475 -28.02 51.98 13.21
C THR A 475 -29.31 51.59 13.93
N PRO A 476 -29.42 50.35 14.43
CA PRO A 476 -29.33 50.21 15.88
C PRO A 476 -28.56 48.97 16.36
N ASN A 477 -27.89 49.16 17.50
CA ASN A 477 -27.31 48.16 18.39
C ASN A 477 -28.21 46.93 18.61
N SER A 478 -27.62 45.74 18.68
CA SER A 478 -28.10 44.62 19.52
C SER A 478 -27.00 43.57 19.73
N SER A 479 -26.40 43.64 20.93
CA SER A 479 -25.87 42.56 21.79
C SER A 479 -25.25 41.29 21.20
N ASN A 480 -23.97 41.10 21.54
CA ASN A 480 -23.27 39.83 21.71
C ASN A 480 -24.13 38.73 22.35
N THR A 481 -24.14 37.54 21.75
CA THR A 481 -24.32 36.28 22.50
C THR A 481 -23.47 35.17 21.89
N HIS A 482 -22.41 34.81 22.61
CA HIS A 482 -21.68 33.54 22.50
C HIS A 482 -22.64 32.37 22.74
N TYR A 483 -22.72 31.41 21.82
CA TYR A 483 -23.38 30.13 22.05
C TYR A 483 -22.34 29.11 22.53
N ASN A 484 -22.35 28.84 23.84
CA ASN A 484 -21.70 27.66 24.42
C ASN A 484 -22.73 26.52 24.43
N THR A 485 -22.48 25.45 23.69
CA THR A 485 -23.30 24.24 23.66
C THR A 485 -22.93 23.31 24.82
N GLY A 486 -23.49 23.57 26.00
CA GLY A 486 -23.52 22.61 27.12
C GLY A 486 -24.82 21.81 27.09
N LEU A 487 -24.73 20.47 27.12
CA LEU A 487 -25.89 19.59 27.23
C LEU A 487 -26.67 19.89 28.52
N SER A 488 -27.97 20.14 28.37
CA SER A 488 -28.92 20.42 29.46
C SER A 488 -28.82 19.37 30.57
N GLY A 489 -28.87 19.80 31.84
CA GLY A 489 -28.86 18.91 33.00
C GLY A 489 -29.96 17.84 32.97
N GLY A 490 -31.03 18.03 32.19
CA GLY A 490 -32.05 17.01 31.94
C GLY A 490 -31.56 15.84 31.09
N ALA A 491 -30.65 16.06 30.14
CA ALA A 491 -30.04 14.99 29.34
C ALA A 491 -29.06 14.15 30.18
N ILE A 492 -28.33 14.80 31.09
CA ILE A 492 -27.42 14.13 32.02
C ILE A 492 -28.20 13.25 33.00
N ALA A 493 -29.34 13.73 33.53
CA ALA A 493 -30.18 12.95 34.43
C ALA A 493 -30.80 11.70 33.75
N GLY A 494 -31.17 11.79 32.47
CA GLY A 494 -31.73 10.67 31.71
C GLY A 494 -30.74 9.52 31.48
N ILE A 495 -29.47 9.84 31.19
CA ILE A 495 -28.42 8.84 30.93
C ILE A 495 -28.11 8.04 32.19
N VAL A 496 -28.06 8.68 33.36
CA VAL A 496 -27.73 8.02 34.63
C VAL A 496 -28.80 6.98 35.01
N VAL A 497 -30.08 7.31 34.84
CA VAL A 497 -31.19 6.36 35.12
C VAL A 497 -31.18 5.19 34.15
N GLY A 498 -30.87 5.43 32.87
CA GLY A 498 -30.77 4.38 31.85
C GLY A 498 -29.66 3.37 32.12
N VAL A 499 -28.49 3.84 32.59
CA VAL A 499 -27.34 2.96 32.92
C VAL A 499 -27.65 2.06 34.11
N ILE A 500 -28.32 2.57 35.15
CA ILE A 500 -28.68 1.76 36.33
C ILE A 500 -29.65 0.64 35.95
N ALA A 501 -30.64 0.93 35.12
CA ALA A 501 -31.57 -0.08 34.61
C ALA A 501 -30.88 -1.10 33.69
N GLY A 502 -29.97 -0.65 32.81
CA GLY A 502 -29.21 -1.51 31.92
C GLY A 502 -28.28 -2.49 32.66
N VAL A 503 -27.55 -2.00 33.66
CA VAL A 503 -26.65 -2.84 34.48
C VAL A 503 -27.43 -3.90 35.26
N ALA A 504 -28.58 -3.53 35.85
CA ALA A 504 -29.43 -4.48 36.55
C ALA A 504 -29.92 -5.62 35.63
N LEU A 505 -30.26 -5.28 34.38
CA LEU A 505 -30.76 -6.23 33.38
C LEU A 505 -29.64 -7.18 32.90
N ILE A 506 -28.42 -6.67 32.71
CA ILE A 506 -27.25 -7.50 32.36
C ILE A 506 -26.91 -8.47 33.50
N VAL A 507 -26.93 -8.02 34.76
CA VAL A 507 -26.67 -8.89 35.92
C VAL A 507 -27.73 -10.00 36.02
N ALA A 508 -29.01 -9.69 35.77
CA ALA A 508 -30.08 -10.68 35.76
C ALA A 508 -29.87 -11.75 34.66
N ILE A 509 -29.44 -11.35 33.46
CA ILE A 509 -29.12 -12.27 32.35
C ILE A 509 -27.94 -13.18 32.71
N ILE A 510 -26.88 -12.64 33.29
CA ILE A 510 -25.69 -13.43 33.70
C ILE A 510 -26.07 -14.46 34.77
N ILE A 511 -26.89 -14.09 35.76
CA ILE A 511 -27.38 -15.03 36.79
C ILE A 511 -28.26 -16.12 36.16
N TYR A 512 -29.10 -15.77 35.19
CA TYR A 512 -29.95 -16.73 34.49
C TYR A 512 -29.13 -17.74 33.67
N LEU A 513 -28.12 -17.28 32.92
CA LEU A 513 -27.26 -18.13 32.10
C LEU A 513 -26.34 -19.05 32.93
N THR A 514 -25.84 -18.56 34.07
CA THR A 514 -25.00 -19.36 34.98
C THR A 514 -25.80 -20.41 35.76
N ARG A 515 -27.08 -20.16 36.07
CA ARG A 515 -27.97 -21.17 36.67
C ARG A 515 -28.43 -22.25 35.67
N ARG A 516 -28.45 -21.95 34.37
CA ARG A 516 -28.83 -22.92 33.33
C ARG A 516 -27.70 -23.92 32.99
N LYS A 517 -26.43 -23.57 33.25
CA LYS A 517 -25.27 -24.45 32.98
C LYS A 517 -24.97 -25.51 34.06
N LYS A 518 -25.78 -25.64 35.13
CA LYS A 518 -25.58 -26.66 36.19
C LYS A 518 -26.66 -27.74 36.23
N ARG A 519 -27.04 -28.31 35.08
CA ARG A 519 -27.78 -29.58 35.02
C ARG A 519 -27.20 -30.52 33.96
N THR A 520 -26.53 -31.55 34.49
CA THR A 520 -26.42 -32.92 33.98
C THR A 520 -25.58 -33.19 32.73
N PHE A 521 -24.40 -33.78 32.95
CA PHE A 521 -23.87 -34.86 32.11
C PHE A 521 -23.42 -36.01 33.03
N GLN A 522 -24.16 -37.12 33.00
CA GLN A 522 -23.70 -38.43 33.48
C GLN A 522 -23.23 -39.24 32.25
N PRO A 523 -22.17 -40.06 32.36
CA PRO A 523 -21.75 -40.97 31.30
C PRO A 523 -22.53 -42.29 31.38
N VAL A 524 -23.02 -42.78 30.24
CA VAL A 524 -23.58 -44.14 30.12
C VAL A 524 -22.62 -44.99 29.28
N SER A 525 -22.19 -46.11 29.87
CA SER A 525 -21.50 -47.21 29.22
C SER A 525 -22.50 -48.22 28.65
N HIS A 526 -22.27 -48.68 27.42
CA HIS A 526 -22.63 -50.01 26.89
C HIS A 526 -21.64 -50.22 25.72
N GLY A 527 -20.97 -51.35 25.53
CA GLY A 527 -21.41 -52.73 25.72
C GLY A 527 -21.30 -53.40 24.35
N SER A 528 -20.26 -54.24 24.21
CA SER A 528 -19.85 -55.08 23.10
C SER A 528 -20.94 -55.89 22.38
N SER A 529 -20.77 -56.09 21.07
CA SER A 529 -21.10 -57.35 20.39
C SER A 529 -20.35 -57.48 19.05
N ASP A 530 -19.69 -58.62 18.92
CA ASP A 530 -18.93 -59.12 17.77
C ASP A 530 -19.77 -59.33 16.50
N ALA A 531 -19.12 -59.19 15.33
CA ALA A 531 -19.29 -60.12 14.21
C ALA A 531 -18.13 -59.98 13.22
N SER A 532 -17.36 -61.06 13.08
CA SER A 532 -16.30 -61.23 12.09
C SER A 532 -16.86 -61.53 10.69
N SER A 533 -16.20 -61.04 9.64
CA SER A 533 -15.97 -61.85 8.43
C SER A 533 -14.74 -61.36 7.67
N ASN A 534 -13.73 -62.23 7.61
CA ASN A 534 -12.61 -62.19 6.67
C ASN A 534 -13.11 -62.16 5.22
N MET A 535 -12.43 -61.40 4.35
CA MET A 535 -12.00 -61.91 3.04
C MET A 535 -10.84 -61.07 2.49
N GLN A 536 -9.70 -61.73 2.29
CA GLN A 536 -8.60 -61.33 1.40
C GLN A 536 -9.08 -61.33 -0.05
N HIS A 537 -8.72 -60.34 -0.86
CA HIS A 537 -7.80 -60.55 -1.99
C HIS A 537 -7.49 -59.26 -2.77
N LYS A 538 -6.22 -59.21 -3.21
CA LYS A 538 -5.69 -58.71 -4.49
C LYS A 538 -5.48 -57.20 -4.69
N GLN A 539 -4.19 -56.89 -4.68
CA GLN A 539 -3.51 -55.76 -5.29
C GLN A 539 -3.47 -55.96 -6.82
N GLU A 540 -3.92 -54.97 -7.60
CA GLU A 540 -3.51 -54.79 -9.00
C GLU A 540 -3.74 -53.33 -9.47
N HIS A 541 -2.71 -52.77 -10.08
CA HIS A 541 -2.66 -51.49 -10.78
C HIS A 541 -3.55 -51.49 -12.04
N ALA A 542 -4.23 -50.38 -12.35
CA ALA A 542 -4.28 -49.81 -13.72
C ALA A 542 -5.00 -48.44 -13.77
N SER A 543 -4.47 -47.62 -14.68
CA SER A 543 -4.87 -46.30 -15.20
C SER A 543 -6.30 -46.22 -15.78
N GLU A 544 -6.97 -45.07 -15.58
CA GLU A 544 -7.74 -44.24 -16.55
C GLU A 544 -8.55 -43.21 -15.73
N ARG A 545 -8.32 -41.88 -15.82
CA ARG A 545 -8.65 -40.92 -16.88
C ARG A 545 -10.11 -40.97 -17.37
N ASP A 546 -10.73 -39.79 -17.22
CA ASP A 546 -11.90 -39.21 -17.88
C ASP A 546 -13.30 -39.67 -17.46
N ALA A 547 -14.02 -38.75 -16.80
CA ALA A 547 -15.33 -38.25 -17.25
C ALA A 547 -15.86 -37.20 -16.27
N TYR A 548 -15.98 -35.95 -16.72
CA TYR A 548 -17.19 -35.11 -16.69
C TYR A 548 -16.83 -33.65 -16.99
N ALA A 549 -16.62 -33.37 -18.27
CA ALA A 549 -16.82 -32.05 -18.86
C ALA A 549 -18.11 -32.14 -19.69
N ALA A 550 -19.10 -31.31 -19.38
CA ALA A 550 -20.29 -31.12 -20.20
C ALA A 550 -20.12 -29.79 -20.95
N GLU A 551 -20.00 -29.92 -22.26
CA GLU A 551 -19.85 -28.87 -23.27
C GLU A 551 -21.19 -28.21 -23.66
N LEU A 552 -21.05 -27.05 -24.32
CA LEU A 552 -21.74 -26.56 -25.54
C LEU A 552 -22.31 -25.11 -25.41
N PRO A 553 -22.39 -24.33 -26.51
CA PRO A 553 -21.50 -24.26 -27.68
C PRO A 553 -21.21 -22.82 -28.17
N TYR A 554 -20.12 -22.60 -28.90
CA TYR A 554 -19.91 -21.39 -29.72
C TYR A 554 -19.52 -21.77 -31.15
N ASP A 555 -20.32 -21.32 -32.12
CA ASP A 555 -20.13 -21.49 -33.56
C ASP A 555 -19.75 -20.12 -34.15
N HIS A 556 -18.60 -20.05 -34.83
CA HIS A 556 -18.52 -19.38 -36.13
C HIS A 556 -17.25 -19.79 -36.89
N GLN A 557 -17.49 -20.11 -38.15
CA GLN A 557 -16.60 -20.66 -39.18
C GLN A 557 -15.36 -19.80 -39.50
N VAL A 558 -14.22 -20.47 -39.70
CA VAL A 558 -13.01 -19.91 -40.32
C VAL A 558 -13.07 -20.19 -41.83
N GLN A 559 -12.96 -19.15 -42.64
CA GLN A 559 -12.84 -19.26 -44.10
C GLN A 559 -11.37 -19.05 -44.50
N GLU A 560 -10.76 -20.08 -45.09
CA GLU A 560 -9.39 -20.01 -45.62
C GLU A 560 -9.32 -19.20 -46.92
N MET A 561 -8.21 -18.48 -47.10
CA MET A 561 -7.92 -17.66 -48.28
C MET A 561 -6.68 -18.20 -49.01
N PRO A 562 -6.63 -18.23 -50.37
CA PRO A 562 -5.59 -18.93 -51.12
C PRO A 562 -4.27 -18.14 -51.25
N PRO A 563 -3.14 -18.79 -51.60
CA PRO A 563 -1.82 -18.16 -51.61
C PRO A 563 -1.53 -17.46 -52.94
N HIS A 564 -1.06 -16.20 -52.88
CA HIS A 564 -0.47 -15.52 -54.04
C HIS A 564 0.85 -14.80 -53.74
N ALA A 565 1.88 -15.27 -54.47
CA ALA A 565 2.91 -14.54 -55.21
C ALA A 565 3.80 -13.48 -54.50
N ILE A 566 5.07 -13.89 -54.40
CA ILE A 566 6.33 -13.13 -54.29
C ILE A 566 6.28 -11.75 -54.99
N SER A 567 6.69 -10.70 -54.27
CA SER A 567 7.07 -9.40 -54.84
C SER A 567 8.47 -9.01 -54.38
N LYS A 568 9.23 -8.48 -55.35
CA LYS A 568 10.68 -8.26 -55.42
C LYS A 568 11.21 -7.18 -54.47
N GLU A 569 12.45 -7.40 -54.03
CA GLU A 569 13.31 -6.42 -53.36
C GLU A 569 13.60 -5.19 -54.26
N LEU A 570 13.67 -4.02 -53.62
CA LEU A 570 14.12 -2.76 -54.23
C LEU A 570 15.63 -2.56 -54.00
N PRO A 571 16.38 -2.06 -54.99
CA PRO A 571 17.84 -1.99 -54.92
C PRO A 571 18.37 -0.75 -54.17
N VAL A 572 19.51 -0.95 -53.52
CA VAL A 572 20.36 0.06 -52.86
C VAL A 572 21.05 0.95 -53.91
N PRO A 573 21.15 2.28 -53.73
CA PRO A 573 22.06 3.11 -54.53
C PRO A 573 23.44 3.22 -53.88
N GLU A 574 24.45 2.97 -54.72
CA GLU A 574 25.88 3.00 -54.49
C GLU A 574 26.45 4.44 -54.46
N GLN A 575 27.58 4.60 -53.77
CA GLN A 575 28.36 5.83 -53.61
C GLN A 575 28.81 6.47 -54.93
N THR A 576 28.86 7.80 -54.96
CA THR A 576 29.76 8.55 -55.84
C THR A 576 30.67 9.47 -55.03
N HIS A 577 31.97 9.38 -55.32
CA HIS A 577 33.03 10.23 -54.78
C HIS A 577 33.27 11.44 -55.70
N GLU A 578 33.57 12.57 -55.05
CA GLU A 578 34.36 13.76 -55.43
C GLU A 578 34.04 14.62 -56.66
N LEU A 579 34.03 15.94 -56.43
CA LEU A 579 34.99 16.87 -57.01
C LEU A 579 35.05 18.19 -56.20
N ASP A 580 36.27 18.59 -55.83
CA ASP A 580 36.63 19.89 -55.28
C ASP A 580 36.53 21.02 -56.32
N SER A 581 36.20 22.23 -55.84
CA SER A 581 36.88 23.53 -56.10
C SER A 581 35.91 24.72 -56.13
N THR A 582 35.95 25.58 -55.12
CA THR A 582 36.58 26.92 -55.10
C THR A 582 36.21 27.68 -53.82
#